data_AF-A0A2W5PDJ4-F1
#
_entry.id   AF-A0A2W5PDJ4-F1
#
_cell.length_a   1.000
_cell.length_b   1.000
_cell.length_c   1.000
_cell.angle_alpha   90.00
_cell.angle_beta   90.00
_cell.angle_gamma   90.00
#
_symmetry.space_group_name_H-M   'P 1'
#
loop_
_entity.id
_entity.type
_entity.pdbx_description
1 polymer ?
#
loop_
_entity_poly.entity_id
_entity_poly.type
_entity_poly.pdbx_seq_one_letter_code
_entity_poly.pdbx_strand_id
1 'polypeptide(L)'
;MRVGCAGWSLPRTQWPRFPAEGSHLERYAARFDAAEIDTSFYRPHRTETYARWAASTPAHFRFSVKLPKTITHEARLQGARDALDAFLGEVDGLGPKLGCLLIQLAPSHAFDAVVARRFLADLRRRYAGPVAIEPRHASWFAAEVDALLARQRVARVLADPVLQAGGEWPGGWPQ
;
A
#
# COMPACT_ATOMS: atom_id res chain seq x y z
N MET A 1 -11.53 -10.47 -7.47
CA MET A 1 -11.60 -9.74 -6.18
C MET A 1 -10.73 -10.47 -5.16
N ARG A 2 -9.89 -9.76 -4.38
CA ARG A 2 -9.15 -10.34 -3.25
C ARG A 2 -9.61 -9.66 -1.97
N VAL A 3 -9.70 -10.42 -0.89
CA VAL A 3 -10.11 -9.92 0.42
C VAL A 3 -9.02 -10.25 1.43
N GLY A 4 -8.72 -9.29 2.28
CA GLY A 4 -7.64 -9.34 3.24
C GLY A 4 -7.80 -8.32 4.35
N CYS A 5 -6.83 -8.29 5.26
CA CYS A 5 -6.79 -7.41 6.43
C CYS A 5 -5.47 -6.61 6.42
N ALA A 6 -5.45 -5.51 7.17
CA ALA A 6 -4.21 -4.86 7.58
C ALA A 6 -3.51 -5.72 8.64
N GLY A 7 -2.42 -6.35 8.24
CA GLY A 7 -1.74 -7.40 9.02
C GLY A 7 -2.49 -8.73 9.02
N TRP A 8 -1.86 -9.72 9.66
CA TRP A 8 -2.32 -11.12 9.74
C TRP A 8 -2.36 -11.64 11.18
N SER A 9 -2.42 -10.76 12.17
CA SER A 9 -2.61 -11.13 13.57
C SER A 9 -4.02 -11.64 13.79
N LEU A 10 -4.15 -12.90 14.22
CA LEU A 10 -5.44 -13.53 14.48
C LEU A 10 -5.84 -13.33 15.95
N PRO A 11 -7.01 -12.73 16.25
CA PRO A 11 -7.53 -12.70 17.61
C PRO A 11 -7.73 -14.12 18.15
N ARG A 12 -7.41 -14.36 19.43
CA ARG A 12 -7.51 -15.71 20.04
C ARG A 12 -8.90 -16.34 19.89
N THR A 13 -9.95 -15.53 19.97
CA THR A 13 -11.34 -15.96 19.78
C THR A 13 -11.62 -16.49 18.37
N GLN A 14 -10.83 -16.09 17.38
CA GLN A 14 -10.95 -16.54 15.99
C GLN A 14 -10.07 -17.75 15.69
N TRP A 15 -9.09 -18.11 16.54
CA TRP A 15 -8.14 -19.19 16.27
C TRP A 15 -8.78 -20.53 15.86
N PRO A 16 -9.91 -20.99 16.44
CA PRO A 16 -10.55 -22.23 16.03
C PRO A 16 -11.03 -22.24 14.56
N ARG A 17 -11.17 -21.06 13.93
CA ARG A 17 -11.56 -20.92 12.52
C ARG A 17 -10.40 -21.03 11.53
N PHE A 18 -9.16 -21.12 12.03
CA PHE A 18 -7.94 -21.21 11.22
C PHE A 18 -7.23 -22.53 11.54
N PRO A 19 -6.31 -23.01 10.67
CA PRO A 19 -5.48 -24.16 10.99
C PRO A 19 -4.78 -23.99 12.35
N ALA A 20 -4.58 -25.09 13.08
CA ALA A 20 -3.95 -25.06 14.40
C ALA A 20 -2.42 -24.88 14.30
N GLU A 21 -1.82 -25.44 13.25
CA GLU A 21 -0.38 -25.45 13.00
C GLU A 21 0.04 -24.39 11.98
N GLY A 22 1.35 -24.12 11.92
CA GLY A 22 1.94 -23.10 11.06
C GLY A 22 2.11 -21.75 11.75
N SER A 23 2.90 -20.89 11.12
CA SER A 23 3.05 -19.48 11.51
C SER A 23 1.72 -18.73 11.37
N HIS A 24 1.61 -17.57 12.02
CA HIS A 24 0.41 -16.73 11.90
C HIS A 24 0.05 -16.40 10.44
N LEU A 25 1.06 -16.15 9.60
CA LEU A 25 0.84 -15.84 8.19
C LEU A 25 0.36 -17.06 7.39
N GLU A 26 0.94 -18.23 7.59
CA GLU A 26 0.49 -19.47 6.93
C GLU A 26 -0.96 -19.79 7.30
N ARG A 27 -1.28 -19.70 8.59
CA ARG A 27 -2.64 -19.90 9.10
C ARG A 27 -3.61 -18.90 8.48
N TYR A 28 -3.24 -17.62 8.44
CA TYR A 28 -4.04 -16.55 7.81
C TYR A 28 -4.27 -16.79 6.32
N ALA A 29 -3.21 -17.13 5.59
CA ALA A 29 -3.23 -17.35 4.14
C ALA A 29 -3.93 -18.65 3.71
N ALA A 30 -4.29 -19.52 4.67
CA ALA A 30 -5.19 -20.66 4.41
C ALA A 30 -6.66 -20.24 4.26
N ARG A 31 -7.02 -18.99 4.56
CA ARG A 31 -8.41 -18.49 4.53
C ARG A 31 -8.59 -17.20 3.73
N PHE A 32 -7.55 -16.36 3.63
CA PHE A 32 -7.56 -15.12 2.88
C PHE A 32 -6.56 -15.17 1.73
N ASP A 33 -6.83 -14.38 0.69
CA ASP A 33 -5.99 -14.31 -0.52
C ASP A 33 -5.10 -13.08 -0.57
N ALA A 34 -5.23 -12.17 0.40
CA ALA A 34 -4.41 -10.98 0.49
C ALA A 34 -4.21 -10.50 1.93
N ALA A 35 -3.14 -9.74 2.15
CA ALA A 35 -2.91 -8.99 3.38
C ALA A 35 -2.16 -7.70 3.08
N GLU A 36 -2.39 -6.66 3.87
CA GLU A 36 -1.54 -5.46 3.86
C GLU A 36 -0.39 -5.62 4.85
N ILE A 37 0.83 -5.35 4.37
CA ILE A 37 2.00 -5.13 5.20
C ILE A 37 2.00 -3.64 5.59
N ASP A 38 1.50 -3.36 6.78
CA ASP A 38 1.44 -2.02 7.37
C ASP A 38 2.64 -1.72 8.26
N THR A 39 3.32 -2.75 8.76
CA THR A 39 4.51 -2.60 9.62
C THR A 39 5.67 -1.86 8.94
N SER A 40 5.74 -1.88 7.60
CA SER A 40 6.71 -1.11 6.80
C SER A 40 6.51 0.41 6.91
N PHE A 41 5.32 0.84 7.32
CA PHE A 41 5.06 2.24 7.66
C PHE A 41 5.93 2.70 8.83
N TYR A 42 6.14 1.84 9.83
CA TYR A 42 6.81 2.20 11.08
C TYR A 42 8.30 1.89 11.07
N ARG A 43 8.72 0.83 10.37
CA ARG A 43 10.12 0.42 10.32
C ARG A 43 10.45 -0.31 9.01
N PRO A 44 11.68 -0.19 8.50
CA PRO A 44 12.13 -0.99 7.37
C PRO A 44 12.22 -2.48 7.75
N HIS A 45 12.12 -3.34 6.74
CA HIS A 45 12.40 -4.77 6.89
C HIS A 45 13.45 -5.19 5.87
N ARG A 46 14.25 -6.19 6.22
CA ARG A 46 15.21 -6.75 5.26
C ARG A 46 14.49 -7.45 4.11
N THR A 47 15.06 -7.44 2.91
CA THR A 47 14.52 -8.14 1.74
C THR A 47 14.23 -9.62 2.01
N GLU A 48 15.05 -10.31 2.81
CA GLU A 48 14.83 -11.72 3.18
C GLU A 48 13.57 -11.92 4.03
N THR A 49 13.15 -10.89 4.77
CA THR A 49 11.89 -10.93 5.53
C THR A 49 10.69 -10.95 4.60
N TYR A 50 10.72 -10.11 3.56
CA TYR A 50 9.71 -10.11 2.50
C TYR A 50 9.71 -11.43 1.73
N ALA A 51 10.89 -11.95 1.36
CA ALA A 51 11.02 -13.24 0.67
C ALA A 51 10.45 -14.40 1.49
N ARG A 52 10.69 -14.42 2.80
CA ARG A 52 10.08 -15.41 3.70
C ARG A 52 8.57 -15.28 3.76
N TRP A 53 8.01 -14.07 3.88
CA TRP A 53 6.56 -13.89 3.85
C TRP A 53 5.94 -14.34 2.53
N ALA A 54 6.61 -14.05 1.40
CA ALA A 54 6.19 -14.56 0.11
C ALA A 54 6.22 -16.09 0.07
N ALA A 55 7.28 -16.75 0.57
CA ALA A 55 7.36 -18.21 0.60
C ALA A 55 6.29 -18.88 1.49
N SER A 56 5.89 -18.22 2.59
CA SER A 56 4.91 -18.72 3.57
C SER A 56 3.44 -18.64 3.12
N THR A 57 3.15 -18.31 1.86
CA THR A 57 1.77 -18.14 1.36
C THR A 57 1.54 -18.90 0.05
N PRO A 58 0.29 -19.18 -0.35
CA PRO A 58 -0.01 -19.74 -1.67
C PRO A 58 0.44 -18.85 -2.83
N ALA A 59 0.65 -19.42 -4.01
CA ALA A 59 1.14 -18.70 -5.20
C ALA A 59 0.21 -17.54 -5.65
N HIS A 60 -1.10 -17.68 -5.42
CA HIS A 60 -2.10 -16.67 -5.77
C HIS A 60 -2.22 -15.54 -4.73
N PHE A 61 -1.63 -15.69 -3.55
CA PHE A 61 -1.69 -14.70 -2.49
C PHE A 61 -1.01 -13.39 -2.90
N ARG A 62 -1.56 -12.24 -2.51
CA ARG A 62 -0.99 -10.92 -2.81
C ARG A 62 -0.86 -10.05 -1.57
N PHE A 63 0.24 -9.31 -1.49
CA PHE A 63 0.45 -8.31 -0.46
C PHE A 63 0.25 -6.91 -1.03
N SER A 64 -0.48 -6.05 -0.31
CA SER A 64 -0.28 -4.61 -0.44
C SER A 64 0.80 -4.19 0.55
N VAL A 65 1.65 -3.23 0.18
CA VAL A 65 2.73 -2.76 1.08
C VAL A 65 2.63 -1.25 1.26
N LYS A 66 2.46 -0.83 2.50
CA LYS A 66 2.35 0.57 2.85
C LYS A 66 3.71 1.25 2.82
N LEU A 67 3.79 2.40 2.16
CA LEU A 67 5.03 3.19 2.13
C LEU A 67 5.45 3.61 3.54
N PRO A 68 6.76 3.74 3.80
CA PRO A 68 7.29 4.26 5.05
C PRO A 68 6.69 5.62 5.45
N LYS A 69 6.50 5.80 6.76
CA LYS A 69 6.08 7.08 7.36
C LYS A 69 7.06 8.22 7.03
N THR A 70 8.35 7.89 6.98
CA THR A 70 9.42 8.82 6.61
C THR A 70 9.16 9.47 5.24
N ILE A 71 8.59 8.73 4.28
CA ILE A 71 8.26 9.23 2.95
C ILE A 71 6.96 10.03 2.94
N THR A 72 5.89 9.48 3.52
CA THR A 72 4.52 9.99 3.35
C THR A 72 4.12 11.08 4.34
N HIS A 73 4.64 11.02 5.57
CA HIS A 73 4.24 11.89 6.68
C HIS A 73 5.34 12.87 7.09
N GLU A 74 6.60 12.43 7.14
CA GLU A 74 7.71 13.27 7.60
C GLU A 74 8.27 14.11 6.45
N ALA A 75 8.71 13.46 5.36
CA ALA A 75 9.18 14.14 4.16
C ALA A 75 8.02 14.70 3.31
N ARG A 76 6.78 14.29 3.59
CA ARG A 76 5.57 14.72 2.87
C ARG A 76 5.77 14.66 1.34
N LEU A 77 6.29 13.52 0.85
CA LEU A 77 6.59 13.24 -0.55
C LEU A 77 7.72 14.09 -1.18
N GLN A 78 8.41 14.94 -0.41
CA GLN A 78 9.48 15.81 -0.88
C GLN A 78 10.85 15.21 -0.59
N GLY A 79 11.79 15.28 -1.53
CA GLY A 79 13.17 14.82 -1.31
C GLY A 79 13.31 13.33 -0.96
N ALA A 80 12.28 12.51 -1.14
CA ALA A 80 12.21 11.13 -0.66
C ALA A 80 12.85 10.09 -1.60
N ARG A 81 13.75 10.49 -2.50
CA ARG A 81 14.28 9.62 -3.55
C ARG A 81 15.03 8.42 -2.97
N ASP A 82 16.01 8.67 -2.11
CA ASP A 82 16.87 7.62 -1.57
C ASP A 82 16.08 6.68 -0.65
N ALA A 83 15.15 7.24 0.14
CA ALA A 83 14.23 6.46 0.96
C ALA A 83 13.30 5.58 0.12
N LEU A 84 12.85 6.09 -1.04
CA LEU A 84 12.04 5.32 -1.97
C LEU A 84 12.85 4.20 -2.65
N ASP A 85 14.08 4.48 -3.07
CA ASP A 85 14.98 3.49 -3.67
C ASP A 85 15.30 2.35 -2.68
N ALA A 86 15.59 2.69 -1.43
CA ALA A 86 15.78 1.71 -0.36
C ALA A 86 14.52 0.85 -0.15
N PHE A 87 13.36 1.49 0.03
CA PHE A 87 12.10 0.78 0.24
C PHE A 87 11.74 -0.15 -0.91
N LEU A 88 11.94 0.28 -2.17
CA LEU A 88 11.68 -0.55 -3.34
C LEU A 88 12.60 -1.79 -3.40
N GLY A 89 13.87 -1.65 -3.00
CA GLY A 89 14.79 -2.79 -2.88
C GLY A 89 14.43 -3.76 -1.75
N GLU A 90 13.85 -3.26 -0.66
CA GLU A 90 13.33 -4.11 0.42
C GLU A 90 12.14 -4.96 -0.05
N VAL A 91 11.13 -4.32 -0.66
CA VAL A 91 9.88 -5.00 -1.04
C VAL A 91 10.03 -5.93 -2.25
N ASP A 92 11.11 -5.81 -3.03
CA ASP A 92 11.40 -6.69 -4.16
C ASP A 92 11.46 -8.18 -3.75
N GLY A 93 11.76 -8.45 -2.48
CA GLY A 93 11.70 -9.80 -1.91
C GLY A 93 10.32 -10.47 -2.03
N LEU A 94 9.23 -9.72 -2.21
CA LEU A 94 7.91 -10.28 -2.47
C LEU A 94 7.73 -10.82 -3.90
N GLY A 95 8.56 -10.36 -4.84
CA GLY A 95 8.47 -10.67 -6.26
C GLY A 95 7.04 -10.58 -6.82
N PRO A 96 6.51 -11.64 -7.46
CA PRO A 96 5.18 -11.62 -8.07
C PRO A 96 4.02 -11.53 -7.06
N LYS A 97 4.31 -11.65 -5.75
CA LYS A 97 3.30 -11.51 -4.70
C LYS A 97 3.12 -10.06 -4.24
N LEU A 98 3.97 -9.13 -4.68
CA LEU A 98 3.71 -7.70 -4.51
C LEU A 98 2.50 -7.31 -5.36
N GLY A 99 1.35 -7.16 -4.72
CA GLY A 99 0.08 -6.81 -5.35
C GLY A 99 -0.01 -5.32 -5.65
N CYS A 100 0.29 -4.46 -4.66
CA CYS A 100 0.38 -3.02 -4.87
C CYS A 100 1.21 -2.32 -3.79
N LEU A 101 1.68 -1.12 -4.10
CA LEU A 101 2.18 -0.19 -3.09
C LEU A 101 1.04 0.75 -2.65
N LEU A 102 0.94 1.00 -1.35
CA LEU A 102 -0.03 1.91 -0.76
C LEU A 102 0.64 3.19 -0.27
N ILE A 103 0.24 4.33 -0.85
CA ILE A 103 0.61 5.68 -0.42
C ILE A 103 -0.53 6.22 0.44
N GLN A 104 -0.50 6.01 1.74
CA GLN A 104 -1.47 6.65 2.65
C GLN A 104 -0.93 8.00 3.14
N LEU A 105 -1.72 9.06 3.00
CA LEU A 105 -1.34 10.42 3.40
C LEU A 105 -2.06 10.86 4.68
N ALA A 106 -1.39 11.70 5.47
CA ALA A 106 -1.98 12.27 6.68
C ALA A 106 -3.17 13.21 6.36
N PRO A 107 -4.13 13.40 7.29
CA PRO A 107 -5.20 14.39 7.14
C PRO A 107 -4.70 15.82 6.98
N SER A 108 -3.53 16.16 7.51
CA SER A 108 -2.89 17.49 7.38
C SER A 108 -2.10 17.66 6.07
N HIS A 109 -2.11 16.66 5.19
CA HIS A 109 -1.37 16.67 3.93
C HIS A 109 -2.24 17.22 2.80
N ALA A 110 -2.36 18.55 2.73
CA ALA A 110 -3.02 19.21 1.60
C ALA A 110 -2.30 18.94 0.27
N PHE A 111 -3.06 18.75 -0.81
CA PHE A 111 -2.55 18.58 -2.16
C PHE A 111 -1.69 19.78 -2.59
N ASP A 112 -0.46 19.49 -3.00
CA ASP A 112 0.43 20.39 -3.70
C ASP A 112 0.78 19.75 -5.04
N ALA A 113 0.39 20.41 -6.13
CA ALA A 113 0.50 19.85 -7.46
C ALA A 113 1.94 19.68 -7.95
N VAL A 114 2.89 20.51 -7.49
CA VAL A 114 4.30 20.40 -7.87
C VAL A 114 4.93 19.21 -7.16
N VAL A 115 4.69 19.10 -5.85
CA VAL A 115 5.20 18.00 -5.02
C VAL A 115 4.63 16.66 -5.48
N ALA A 116 3.32 16.57 -5.65
CA ALA A 116 2.65 15.35 -6.07
C ALA A 116 3.12 14.88 -7.46
N ARG A 117 3.17 15.78 -8.45
CA ARG A 117 3.65 15.43 -9.81
C ARG A 117 5.07 14.91 -9.79
N ARG A 118 5.97 15.59 -9.07
CA ARG A 118 7.38 15.20 -8.98
C ARG A 118 7.52 13.83 -8.33
N PHE A 119 6.89 13.62 -7.17
CA PHE A 119 6.97 12.35 -6.45
C PHE A 119 6.40 11.19 -7.28
N LEU A 120 5.20 11.34 -7.84
CA LEU A 120 4.56 10.28 -8.63
C LEU A 120 5.35 9.96 -9.90
N ALA A 121 5.92 10.96 -10.58
CA ALA A 121 6.80 10.72 -11.72
C ALA A 121 8.09 9.99 -11.30
N ASP A 122 8.70 10.38 -10.18
CA ASP A 122 9.91 9.73 -9.65
C ASP A 122 9.64 8.27 -9.27
N LEU A 123 8.50 7.99 -8.62
CA LEU A 123 8.00 6.65 -8.32
C LEU A 123 7.79 5.83 -9.59
N ARG A 124 7.12 6.40 -10.60
CA ARG A 124 6.80 5.67 -11.83
C ARG A 124 8.01 5.31 -12.69
N ARG A 125 9.10 6.08 -12.58
CA ARG A 125 10.38 5.71 -13.21
C ARG A 125 11.06 4.50 -12.54
N ARG A 126 10.71 4.20 -11.28
CA ARG A 126 11.32 3.11 -10.50
C ARG A 126 10.42 1.88 -10.39
N TYR A 127 9.11 2.08 -10.44
CA TYR A 127 8.14 1.03 -10.20
C TYR A 127 6.97 1.09 -11.18
N ALA A 128 6.87 0.04 -12.01
CA ALA A 128 5.83 -0.12 -13.02
C ALA A 128 4.56 -0.82 -12.48
N GLY A 129 4.62 -1.43 -11.30
CA GLY A 129 3.52 -2.20 -10.74
C GLY A 129 2.37 -1.36 -10.17
N PRO A 130 1.31 -2.01 -9.65
CA PRO A 130 0.14 -1.31 -9.15
C PRO A 130 0.45 -0.43 -7.94
N VAL A 131 -0.10 0.79 -7.92
CA VAL A 131 0.01 1.73 -6.80
C VAL A 131 -1.37 2.29 -6.50
N ALA A 132 -1.69 2.38 -5.22
CA ALA A 132 -2.87 3.05 -4.71
C ALA A 132 -2.47 4.21 -3.80
N ILE A 133 -3.22 5.31 -3.84
CA ILE A 133 -3.08 6.45 -2.92
C ILE A 133 -4.35 6.57 -2.08
N GLU A 134 -4.18 6.70 -0.76
CA GLU A 134 -5.26 6.93 0.19
C GLU A 134 -5.06 8.33 0.82
N PRO A 135 -5.55 9.39 0.16
CA PRO A 135 -5.52 10.72 0.72
C PRO A 135 -6.63 10.91 1.76
N ARG A 136 -6.37 11.72 2.78
CA ARG A 136 -7.34 12.04 3.84
C ARG A 136 -7.76 13.51 3.87
N HIS A 137 -7.08 14.37 3.11
CA HIS A 137 -7.37 15.79 3.00
C HIS A 137 -8.24 16.08 1.78
N ALA A 138 -9.27 16.92 1.95
CA ALA A 138 -10.29 17.20 0.92
C ALA A 138 -9.72 17.69 -0.42
N SER A 139 -8.62 18.45 -0.41
CA SER A 139 -8.02 18.97 -1.66
C SER A 139 -7.47 17.89 -2.61
N TRP A 140 -7.37 16.63 -2.18
CA TRP A 140 -7.01 15.51 -3.06
C TRP A 140 -8.18 14.91 -3.85
N PHE A 141 -9.41 15.37 -3.62
CA PHE A 141 -10.62 14.82 -4.23
C PHE A 141 -11.15 15.67 -5.40
N ALA A 142 -10.35 16.64 -5.85
CA ALA A 142 -10.66 17.45 -7.03
C ALA A 142 -10.38 16.70 -8.34
N ALA A 143 -11.14 17.01 -9.40
CA ALA A 143 -11.02 16.35 -10.71
C ALA A 143 -9.61 16.43 -11.33
N GLU A 144 -8.88 17.53 -11.09
CA GLU A 144 -7.50 17.69 -11.55
C GLU A 144 -6.53 16.70 -10.89
N VAL A 145 -6.80 16.29 -9.66
CA VAL A 145 -6.03 15.28 -8.93
C VAL A 145 -6.32 13.92 -9.53
N ASP A 146 -7.58 13.57 -9.77
CA ASP A 146 -7.94 12.31 -10.42
C ASP A 146 -7.31 12.21 -11.83
N ALA A 147 -7.28 13.31 -12.60
CA ALA A 147 -6.59 13.34 -13.89
C ALA A 147 -5.06 13.14 -13.75
N LEU A 148 -4.43 13.70 -12.72
CA LEU A 148 -3.02 13.45 -12.42
C LEU A 148 -2.76 11.98 -12.06
N LEU A 149 -3.56 11.42 -11.14
CA LEU A 149 -3.44 10.04 -10.70
C LEU A 149 -3.64 9.07 -11.86
N ALA A 150 -4.64 9.31 -12.72
CA ALA A 150 -4.87 8.53 -13.93
C ALA A 150 -3.66 8.56 -14.89
N ARG A 151 -3.10 9.74 -15.19
CA ARG A 151 -1.89 9.86 -16.02
C ARG A 151 -0.69 9.11 -15.45
N GLN A 152 -0.56 9.07 -14.13
CA GLN A 152 0.52 8.36 -13.43
C GLN A 152 0.16 6.90 -13.12
N ARG A 153 -0.97 6.38 -13.61
CA ARG A 153 -1.45 5.01 -13.34
C ARG A 153 -1.55 4.69 -11.84
N VAL A 154 -2.05 5.62 -11.04
CA VAL A 154 -2.26 5.47 -9.60
C VAL A 154 -3.75 5.45 -9.31
N ALA A 155 -4.23 4.42 -8.62
CA ALA A 155 -5.62 4.34 -8.19
C ALA A 155 -5.83 5.16 -6.90
N ARG A 156 -6.98 5.81 -6.74
CA ARG A 156 -7.38 6.40 -5.46
C ARG A 156 -8.19 5.38 -4.67
N VAL A 157 -7.78 5.13 -3.43
CA VAL A 157 -8.47 4.19 -2.53
C VAL A 157 -9.89 4.69 -2.24
N LEU A 158 -10.86 3.78 -2.37
CA LEU A 158 -12.21 3.96 -1.85
C LEU A 158 -12.20 3.54 -0.36
N ALA A 159 -12.27 4.52 0.54
CA ALA A 159 -12.23 4.29 1.98
C ALA A 159 -13.66 4.23 2.57
N ASP A 160 -13.84 3.37 3.57
CA ASP A 160 -15.05 3.31 4.39
C ASP A 160 -14.69 3.56 5.88
N PRO A 161 -15.35 4.49 6.57
CA PRO A 161 -16.35 5.43 6.04
C PRO A 161 -15.73 6.41 5.01
N VAL A 162 -16.57 6.94 4.11
CA VAL A 162 -16.16 7.97 3.14
C VAL A 162 -15.56 9.15 3.90
N LEU A 163 -14.29 9.45 3.63
CA LEU A 163 -13.54 10.46 4.38
C LEU A 163 -13.82 11.90 3.91
N GLN A 164 -14.11 12.08 2.62
CA GLN A 164 -14.28 13.38 1.96
C GLN A 164 -15.28 13.27 0.82
N ALA A 165 -15.97 14.37 0.51
CA ALA A 165 -16.83 14.47 -0.67
C ALA A 165 -16.01 14.22 -1.96
N GLY A 166 -16.57 13.48 -2.92
CA GLY A 166 -15.85 12.97 -4.09
C GLY A 166 -15.10 11.65 -3.83
N GLY A 167 -15.15 11.15 -2.60
CA GLY A 167 -14.60 9.88 -2.14
C GLY A 167 -15.58 8.71 -2.19
N GLU A 168 -16.80 8.90 -2.70
CA GLU A 168 -17.86 7.89 -2.76
C GLU A 168 -17.64 6.86 -3.87
N TRP A 169 -16.79 7.19 -4.84
CA TRP A 169 -16.46 6.37 -5.99
C TRP A 169 -14.94 6.19 -6.13
N PRO A 170 -14.48 5.07 -6.72
CA PRO A 170 -13.08 4.92 -7.11
C PRO A 170 -12.63 6.09 -8.02
N GLY A 171 -11.44 6.62 -7.76
CA GLY A 171 -10.85 7.71 -8.54
C GLY A 171 -9.46 7.36 -9.08
N GLY A 172 -8.88 8.27 -9.87
CA GLY A 172 -7.58 8.07 -10.51
C GLY A 172 -7.59 6.99 -11.59
N TRP A 173 -6.61 6.09 -11.55
CA TRP A 173 -6.44 5.03 -12.55
C TRP A 173 -7.37 3.83 -12.28
N PRO A 174 -8.19 3.41 -13.27
CA PRO A 174 -9.01 2.21 -13.14
C PRO A 174 -8.11 0.96 -13.11
N GLN A 175 -8.32 0.09 -12.12
CA GLN A 175 -7.60 -1.19 -11.95
C GLN A 175 -8.51 -2.39 -12.14
#